data_AF-A0A959C0T0-F1
#
_entry.id   AF-A0A959C0T0-F1
#
_cell.length_a   1.000
_cell.length_b   1.000
_cell.length_c   1.000
_cell.angle_alpha   90.00
_cell.angle_beta   90.00
_cell.angle_gamma   90.00
#
_symmetry.space_group_name_H-M   'P 1'
#
loop_
_entity.id
_entity.type
_entity.pdbx_description
1 polymer ?
#
loop_
_entity_poly.entity_id
_entity_poly.type
_entity_poly.pdbx_seq_one_letter_code
_entity_poly.pdbx_strand_id
1 'polypeptide(L)'
;MFIARDTGAQHYFAISLEKAWNIFRKAYQQVSGIARTVRGPSMSAGPGKVQVIGVSEIAGEKIFVLQFIQARNPDWVSRPFFARYDPDAIWLDGLYPAFGKEKFFFETEYPLPRKATHGQRPATGLNYNAVMN
;
A
#
# COMPACT_ATOMS: atom_id res chain seq x y z
N MET A 1 -5.77 11.41 -6.86
CA MET A 1 -6.40 11.31 -5.52
C MET A 1 -5.35 10.87 -4.53
N PHE A 2 -5.18 11.59 -3.42
CA PHE A 2 -4.22 11.23 -2.38
C PHE A 2 -4.88 10.40 -1.28
N ILE A 3 -4.14 9.43 -0.78
CA ILE A 3 -4.49 8.69 0.44
C ILE A 3 -4.12 9.53 1.65
N ALA A 4 -4.93 9.48 2.71
CA ALA A 4 -4.69 10.22 3.94
C ALA A 4 -3.35 9.83 4.55
N ARG A 5 -2.47 10.84 4.70
CA ARG A 5 -1.12 10.64 5.24
C ARG A 5 -1.20 10.14 6.68
N ASP A 6 -0.21 9.35 7.06
CA ASP A 6 0.03 8.98 8.45
C ASP A 6 0.46 10.20 9.28
N THR A 7 -0.53 10.98 9.73
CA THR A 7 -0.40 12.12 10.63
C THR A 7 -1.53 12.12 11.64
N GLY A 8 -1.48 13.00 12.64
CA GLY A 8 -2.47 13.06 13.72
C GLY A 8 -3.92 13.35 13.30
N ALA A 9 -4.22 13.65 12.04
CA ALA A 9 -5.59 13.81 11.53
C ALA A 9 -6.08 12.60 10.71
N GLN A 10 -5.26 11.55 10.55
CA GLN A 10 -5.55 10.40 9.69
C GLN A 10 -6.87 9.72 10.07
N HIS A 11 -7.19 9.63 11.35
CA HIS A 11 -8.42 8.99 11.84
C HIS A 11 -9.71 9.69 11.42
N TYR A 12 -9.66 10.99 11.04
CA TYR A 12 -10.83 11.71 10.55
C TYR A 12 -11.07 11.50 9.04
N PHE A 13 -10.02 11.23 8.27
CA PHE A 13 -10.07 11.28 6.80
C PHE A 13 -9.67 9.98 6.11
N ALA A 14 -9.10 9.03 6.85
CA ALA A 14 -8.65 7.77 6.27
C ALA A 14 -9.84 6.91 5.86
N ILE A 15 -9.65 6.25 4.72
CA ILE A 15 -10.48 5.18 4.21
C ILE A 15 -9.56 4.04 3.79
N SER A 16 -10.06 2.82 3.76
CA SER A 16 -9.27 1.67 3.31
C SER A 16 -8.74 1.86 1.89
N LEU A 17 -7.60 1.24 1.60
CA LEU A 17 -6.98 1.30 0.27
C LEU A 17 -7.92 0.81 -0.83
N GLU A 18 -8.69 -0.24 -0.57
CA GLU A 18 -9.70 -0.74 -1.51
C GLU A 18 -10.83 0.28 -1.74
N LYS A 19 -11.32 0.94 -0.69
CA LYS A 19 -12.35 1.99 -0.83
C LYS A 19 -11.82 3.17 -1.64
N ALA A 20 -10.58 3.61 -1.35
CA ALA A 20 -9.91 4.65 -2.10
C ALA A 20 -9.79 4.26 -3.60
N TRP A 21 -9.31 3.06 -3.88
CA TRP A 21 -9.19 2.57 -5.25
C TRP A 21 -10.54 2.51 -5.97
N ASN A 22 -11.59 2.03 -5.31
CA ASN A 22 -12.94 1.99 -5.87
C ASN A 22 -13.49 3.38 -6.21
N ILE A 23 -13.29 4.37 -5.33
CA ILE A 23 -13.69 5.76 -5.60
C ILE A 23 -12.95 6.30 -6.81
N PHE A 24 -11.62 6.14 -6.84
CA PHE A 24 -10.80 6.60 -7.94
C PHE A 24 -11.21 5.94 -9.26
N ARG A 25 -11.38 4.61 -9.28
CA ARG A 25 -11.78 3.83 -10.46
C ARG A 25 -13.14 4.29 -11.00
N LYS A 26 -14.15 4.45 -10.14
CA LYS A 26 -15.49 4.90 -10.54
C LYS A 26 -15.47 6.31 -11.12
N ALA A 27 -14.67 7.22 -10.56
CA ALA A 27 -14.50 8.56 -11.11
C ALA A 27 -13.76 8.51 -12.46
N TYR A 28 -12.68 7.73 -12.55
CA TYR A 28 -11.88 7.60 -13.77
C TYR A 28 -12.66 7.01 -14.95
N GLN A 29 -13.66 6.16 -14.70
CA GLN A 29 -14.58 5.64 -15.72
C GLN A 29 -15.51 6.70 -16.33
N GLN A 30 -15.73 7.82 -15.64
CA GLN A 30 -16.69 8.87 -16.02
C GLN A 30 -16.02 10.11 -16.64
N VAL A 31 -14.69 10.12 -16.78
CA VAL A 31 -13.97 11.26 -17.36
C VAL A 31 -13.51 11.01 -18.79
N SER A 32 -13.39 12.09 -19.56
CA SER A 32 -12.88 12.04 -20.93
C SER A 32 -11.40 11.63 -21.00
N GLY A 33 -10.93 11.29 -22.19
CA GLY A 33 -9.51 10.94 -22.43
C GLY A 33 -8.51 11.99 -21.96
N ILE A 34 -8.89 13.27 -21.95
CA ILE A 34 -8.05 14.39 -21.51
C ILE A 34 -7.62 14.22 -20.04
N ALA A 35 -8.52 13.68 -19.20
CA ALA A 35 -8.24 13.45 -17.79
C ALA A 35 -7.53 12.12 -17.52
N ARG A 36 -7.24 11.28 -18.54
CA ARG A 36 -6.70 9.92 -18.30
C ARG A 36 -5.22 9.87 -17.94
N THR A 37 -4.54 11.02 -17.90
CA THR A 37 -3.16 11.13 -17.42
C THR A 37 -3.06 11.11 -15.89
N VAL A 38 -4.16 11.28 -15.15
CA VAL A 38 -4.10 11.26 -13.68
C VAL A 38 -3.76 9.86 -13.17
N ARG A 39 -2.92 9.79 -12.14
CA ARG A 39 -2.59 8.56 -11.41
C ARG A 39 -3.18 8.60 -10.01
N GLY A 40 -3.63 7.45 -9.53
CA GLY A 40 -4.19 7.32 -8.19
C GLY A 40 -4.91 6.00 -7.97
N PRO A 41 -5.36 5.75 -6.72
CA PRO A 41 -4.98 6.48 -5.50
C PRO A 41 -3.49 6.39 -5.24
N SER A 42 -2.90 7.43 -4.66
CA SER A 42 -1.47 7.42 -4.32
C SER A 42 -1.16 7.96 -2.93
N MET A 43 -0.14 7.40 -2.31
CA MET A 43 0.43 7.83 -1.04
C MET A 43 1.86 8.34 -1.26
N SER A 44 2.20 9.47 -0.64
CA SER A 44 3.58 9.97 -0.59
C SER A 44 4.23 9.45 0.68
N ALA A 45 4.99 8.36 0.56
CA ALA A 45 5.62 7.67 1.68
C ALA A 45 7.16 7.89 1.67
N GLY A 46 7.82 7.43 2.73
CA GLY A 46 9.28 7.48 2.88
C GLY A 46 10.09 6.94 1.69
N PRO A 47 9.81 5.73 1.17
CA PRO A 47 10.56 5.16 0.04
C PRO A 47 10.19 5.80 -1.31
N GLY A 48 9.04 6.48 -1.41
CA GLY A 48 8.56 7.07 -2.65
C GLY A 48 7.05 7.33 -2.67
N LYS A 49 6.55 7.77 -3.83
CA LYS A 49 5.12 7.87 -4.13
C LYS A 49 4.62 6.53 -4.64
N VAL A 50 3.80 5.86 -3.84
CA VAL A 50 3.21 4.56 -4.15
C VAL A 50 1.79 4.77 -4.67
N GLN A 51 1.45 4.12 -5.78
CA GLN A 51 0.10 4.04 -6.31
C GLN A 51 -0.51 2.68 -5.98
N VAL A 52 -1.77 2.68 -5.55
CA VAL A 52 -2.59 1.46 -5.51
C VAL A 52 -3.17 1.26 -6.91
N ILE A 53 -2.71 0.21 -7.60
CA ILE A 53 -3.18 -0.12 -8.95
C ILE A 53 -4.52 -0.84 -8.89
N GLY A 54 -4.70 -1.68 -7.89
CA GLY A 54 -5.99 -2.27 -7.58
C GLY A 54 -5.90 -3.44 -6.62
N VAL A 55 -7.01 -4.16 -6.58
CA VAL A 55 -7.18 -5.40 -5.82
C VAL A 55 -7.34 -6.53 -6.82
N SER A 56 -6.64 -7.64 -6.60
CA SER A 56 -6.69 -8.81 -7.47
C SER A 56 -6.75 -10.08 -6.64
N GLU A 57 -7.02 -11.20 -7.29
CA GLU A 57 -6.99 -12.52 -6.70
C GLU A 57 -6.06 -13.40 -7.54
N ILE A 58 -5.01 -13.93 -6.92
CA ILE A 58 -4.02 -14.77 -7.57
C ILE A 58 -3.89 -16.04 -6.74
N ALA A 59 -4.13 -17.20 -7.37
CA ALA A 59 -4.10 -18.50 -6.69
C ALA A 59 -4.98 -18.56 -5.42
N GLY A 60 -6.15 -17.91 -5.44
CA GLY A 60 -7.07 -17.84 -4.29
C GLY A 60 -6.67 -16.85 -3.19
N GLU A 61 -5.55 -16.14 -3.33
CA GLU A 61 -5.12 -15.08 -2.41
C GLU A 61 -5.58 -13.72 -2.94
N LYS A 62 -6.47 -13.06 -2.21
CA LYS A 62 -6.80 -11.64 -2.45
C LYS A 62 -5.59 -10.79 -2.08
N ILE A 63 -5.18 -9.89 -2.96
CA ILE A 63 -3.97 -9.07 -2.83
C ILE A 63 -4.20 -7.63 -3.27
N PHE A 64 -3.38 -6.71 -2.76
CA PHE A 64 -3.19 -5.39 -3.34
C PHE A 64 -2.06 -5.43 -4.37
N VAL A 65 -2.30 -4.79 -5.53
CA VAL A 65 -1.28 -4.53 -6.55
C VAL A 65 -0.85 -3.07 -6.43
N LEU A 66 0.46 -2.85 -6.30
CA LEU A 66 1.04 -1.51 -6.11
C LEU A 66 2.20 -1.28 -7.06
N GLN A 67 2.54 0.00 -7.27
CA GLN A 67 3.78 0.40 -7.94
C GLN A 67 4.29 1.72 -7.38
N PHE A 68 5.58 1.99 -7.53
CA PHE A 68 6.09 3.35 -7.36
C PHE A 68 5.85 4.17 -8.62
N ILE A 69 5.24 5.34 -8.49
CA ILE A 69 5.18 6.36 -9.55
C ILE A 69 6.34 7.35 -9.45
N GLN A 70 7.01 7.38 -8.29
CA GLN A 70 8.25 8.08 -8.00
C GLN A 70 8.91 7.33 -6.83
N ALA A 71 10.22 7.12 -6.84
CA ALA A 71 10.94 6.40 -5.80
C ALA A 71 12.30 7.05 -5.51
N ARG A 72 12.89 6.71 -4.36
CA ARG A 72 14.27 7.13 -4.00
C ARG A 72 15.30 6.48 -4.92
N ASN A 73 15.13 5.20 -5.23
CA ASN A 73 15.91 4.50 -6.25
C ASN A 73 15.06 4.45 -7.55
N PRO A 74 15.56 5.00 -8.67
CA PRO A 74 14.86 4.97 -9.96
C PRO A 74 14.46 3.56 -10.43
N ASP A 75 15.22 2.52 -10.09
CA ASP A 75 14.96 1.13 -10.49
C ASP A 75 13.68 0.55 -9.87
N TRP A 76 13.11 1.22 -8.86
CA TRP A 76 11.86 0.80 -8.22
C TRP A 76 10.62 1.33 -8.95
N VAL A 77 10.78 2.36 -9.80
CA VAL A 77 9.66 3.03 -10.48
C VAL A 77 9.00 2.07 -11.46
N SER A 78 7.67 2.05 -11.48
CA SER A 78 6.85 1.19 -12.34
C SER A 78 7.07 -0.31 -12.19
N ARG A 79 7.86 -0.77 -11.21
CA ARG A 79 7.97 -2.17 -10.83
C ARG A 79 6.76 -2.57 -9.98
N PRO A 80 5.91 -3.50 -10.44
CA PRO A 80 4.78 -3.97 -9.63
C PRO A 80 5.26 -4.73 -8.41
N PHE A 81 4.56 -4.54 -7.29
CA PHE A 81 4.72 -5.36 -6.10
C PHE A 81 3.36 -5.64 -5.47
N PHE A 82 3.31 -6.71 -4.69
CA PHE A 82 2.07 -7.30 -4.21
C PHE A 82 2.07 -7.35 -2.69
N ALA A 83 1.02 -6.82 -2.09
CA ALA A 83 0.80 -6.89 -0.66
C ALA A 83 -0.38 -7.82 -0.35
N ARG A 84 -0.30 -8.53 0.78
CA ARG A 84 -1.43 -9.26 1.35
C ARG A 84 -2.61 -8.32 1.48
N TYR A 85 -3.79 -8.80 1.15
CA TYR A 85 -4.99 -8.02 1.38
C TYR A 85 -5.28 -7.92 2.88
N ASP A 86 -5.62 -6.71 3.29
CA ASP A 86 -6.12 -6.36 4.61
C ASP A 86 -7.25 -5.33 4.38
N PRO A 87 -8.50 -5.63 4.78
CA PRO A 87 -9.63 -4.73 4.56
C PRO A 87 -9.49 -3.39 5.28
N ASP A 88 -8.66 -3.34 6.34
CA ASP A 88 -8.44 -2.17 7.19
C ASP A 88 -7.13 -1.45 6.86
N ALA A 89 -6.37 -1.91 5.86
CA ALA A 89 -5.17 -1.21 5.42
C ALA A 89 -5.50 0.19 4.90
N ILE A 90 -4.79 1.19 5.44
CA ILE A 90 -4.94 2.61 5.06
C ILE A 90 -3.63 3.25 4.56
N TRP A 91 -2.47 2.65 4.86
CA TRP A 91 -1.15 3.23 4.56
C TRP A 91 -0.07 2.16 4.32
N LEU A 92 1.10 2.56 3.81
CA LEU A 92 2.17 1.65 3.35
C LEU A 92 2.75 0.76 4.45
N ASP A 93 2.88 1.29 5.66
CA ASP A 93 3.42 0.62 6.85
C ASP A 93 2.50 -0.46 7.43
N GLY A 94 1.21 -0.45 7.07
CA GLY A 94 0.25 -1.51 7.36
C GLY A 94 0.19 -2.61 6.30
N LEU A 95 0.92 -2.48 5.19
CA LEU A 95 0.97 -3.52 4.16
C LEU A 95 2.07 -4.53 4.45
N TYR A 96 1.84 -5.79 4.08
CA TYR A 96 2.83 -6.87 4.19
C TYR A 96 2.96 -7.58 2.84
N PRO A 97 4.14 -8.13 2.48
CA PRO A 97 4.31 -8.79 1.19
C PRO A 97 3.42 -10.01 1.03
N ALA A 98 2.80 -10.15 -0.15
CA ALA A 98 2.01 -11.32 -0.52
C ALA A 98 2.89 -12.55 -0.79
N PHE A 99 2.25 -13.71 -1.00
CA PHE A 99 2.91 -14.95 -1.47
C PHE A 99 4.02 -15.46 -0.53
N GLY A 100 3.82 -15.30 0.78
CA GLY A 100 4.77 -15.79 1.80
C GLY A 100 6.13 -15.08 1.81
N LYS A 101 6.28 -13.95 1.11
CA LYS A 101 7.53 -13.19 1.12
C LYS A 101 7.70 -12.44 2.44
N GLU A 102 8.95 -12.37 2.90
CA GLU A 102 9.27 -11.65 4.15
C GLU A 102 9.38 -10.13 3.95
N LYS A 103 9.83 -9.69 2.78
CA LYS A 103 10.14 -8.28 2.48
C LYS A 103 9.64 -7.86 1.11
N PHE A 104 9.28 -6.59 0.97
CA PHE A 104 9.16 -5.97 -0.35
C PHE A 104 10.55 -5.79 -0.97
N PHE A 105 10.60 -5.71 -2.30
CA PHE A 105 11.88 -5.63 -3.03
C PHE A 105 12.74 -4.41 -2.66
N PHE A 106 12.12 -3.33 -2.15
CA PHE A 106 12.80 -2.09 -1.75
C PHE A 106 13.27 -2.08 -0.29
N GLU A 107 12.83 -3.03 0.54
CA GLU A 107 13.02 -2.96 2.00
C GLU A 107 14.44 -3.24 2.48
N THR A 108 15.26 -3.84 1.63
CA THR A 108 16.69 -4.02 1.90
C THR A 108 17.43 -2.68 1.89
N GLU A 109 17.09 -1.79 0.96
CA GLU A 109 17.68 -0.46 0.81
C GLU A 109 16.95 0.60 1.64
N TYR A 110 15.63 0.43 1.83
CA TYR A 110 14.80 1.31 2.65
C TYR A 110 13.94 0.51 3.62
N PRO A 111 14.44 0.23 4.84
CA PRO A 111 13.67 -0.44 5.86
C PRO A 111 12.39 0.34 6.18
N LEU A 112 11.25 -0.35 6.18
CA LEU A 112 9.95 0.24 6.47
C LEU A 112 9.47 -0.22 7.86
N PRO A 113 9.30 0.69 8.84
CA PRO A 113 8.69 0.34 10.11
C PRO A 113 7.27 -0.16 9.89
N ARG A 114 6.93 -1.33 10.43
CA ARG A 114 5.59 -1.92 10.31
C ARG A 114 4.69 -1.47 11.45
N LYS A 115 3.44 -1.13 11.15
CA LYS A 115 2.40 -1.02 12.17
C LYS A 115 1.82 -2.40 12.50
N ALA A 116 1.46 -2.59 13.77
CA ALA A 116 0.67 -3.73 14.18
C ALA A 116 -0.67 -3.67 13.43
N THR A 117 -0.94 -4.68 12.61
CA THR A 117 -2.22 -4.82 11.89
C THR A 117 -3.23 -5.56 12.76
N HIS A 118 -4.51 -5.32 12.49
CA HIS A 118 -5.60 -6.04 13.12
C HIS A 118 -5.58 -7.49 12.59
N GLY A 119 -5.02 -8.42 13.38
CA GLY A 119 -5.17 -9.86 13.15
C GLY A 119 -4.22 -10.51 12.14
N GLN A 120 -3.26 -9.79 11.53
CA GLN A 120 -2.23 -10.43 10.70
C GLN A 120 -0.93 -10.57 11.49
N ARG A 121 -0.59 -11.81 11.87
CA ARG A 121 0.74 -12.10 12.42
C ARG A 121 1.80 -11.79 11.35
N PRO A 122 2.90 -11.09 11.69
CA PRO A 122 4.07 -11.06 10.82
C PRO A 122 4.49 -12.50 10.51
N ALA A 123 4.98 -12.74 9.29
CA ALA A 123 5.43 -14.06 8.86
C ALA A 123 6.53 -14.64 9.76
N THR A 124 7.20 -13.79 10.53
CA THR A 124 8.18 -14.17 11.54
C THR A 124 7.53 -14.22 12.92
N GLY A 125 7.69 -15.34 13.62
CA GLY A 125 7.21 -15.59 14.99
C GLY A 125 7.91 -14.75 16.07
N LEU A 126 8.15 -13.46 15.82
CA LEU A 126 8.63 -12.54 16.85
C LEU A 126 7.43 -12.04 17.66
N ASN A 127 7.44 -12.43 18.93
CA ASN A 127 6.49 -12.02 19.95
C ASN A 127 6.51 -10.49 20.09
N TYR A 128 5.38 -9.83 19.85
CA TYR A 128 5.20 -8.38 19.94
C TYR A 128 5.45 -7.81 21.36
N ASN A 129 5.58 -8.66 22.38
CA ASN A 129 5.84 -8.26 23.77
C ASN A 129 7.30 -7.87 24.05
N ALA A 130 8.22 -7.92 23.07
CA ALA A 130 9.64 -7.66 23.28
C ALA A 130 10.09 -6.21 23.01
N VAL A 131 9.20 -5.31 22.57
CA VAL A 131 9.57 -3.93 22.17
C VAL A 131 9.04 -2.86 23.15
N MET A 132 8.64 -3.26 24.36
CA MET A 132 8.17 -2.33 25.40
C MET A 132 8.87 -2.50 26.77
N ASN A 133 10.09 -3.02 26.79
CA ASN A 133 10.98 -2.95 27.96
C ASN A 133 12.34 -2.39 27.54
#